data_AF-A0A831VMC2-F1
#
_entry.id   AF-A0A831VMC2-F1
#
_cell.length_a   1.000
_cell.length_b   1.000
_cell.length_c   1.000
_cell.angle_alpha   90.00
_cell.angle_beta   90.00
_cell.angle_gamma   90.00
#
_symmetry.space_group_name_H-M   'P 1'
#
loop_
_entity.id
_entity.type
_entity.pdbx_description
1 polymer ?
#
loop_
_entity_poly.entity_id
_entity_poly.type
_entity_poly.pdbx_seq_one_letter_code
_entity_poly.pdbx_strand_id
1 'polypeptide(L)'
;MKTISSIVEQYIKKKPFLQSALAQGIINLTSLSRIINPEIEQELGKDVRNGAIVMALKRLSDDLEFRATHKIIKVLKNIGEITVRSSLTDFTFLVS
;
A
#
# COMPACT_ATOMS: atom_id res chain seq x y z
N MET A 1 -16.81 8.37 -13.00
CA MET A 1 -16.06 9.61 -13.31
C MET A 1 -14.63 9.42 -12.83
N LYS A 2 -13.61 9.56 -13.68
CA LYS A 2 -12.21 9.46 -13.24
C LYS A 2 -11.83 10.72 -12.45
N THR A 3 -11.28 10.54 -11.25
CA THR A 3 -10.77 11.63 -10.40
C THR A 3 -9.26 11.56 -10.34
N ILE A 4 -8.60 12.68 -10.01
CA ILE A 4 -7.15 12.74 -9.78
C ILE A 4 -6.74 11.66 -8.78
N SER A 5 -7.47 11.53 -7.65
CA SER A 5 -7.20 10.51 -6.64
C SER A 5 -7.25 9.09 -7.19
N SER A 6 -8.28 8.76 -7.99
CA SER A 6 -8.41 7.41 -8.56
C SER A 6 -7.28 7.07 -9.55
N ILE A 7 -6.85 8.05 -10.36
CA ILE A 7 -5.77 7.85 -11.33
C ILE A 7 -4.42 7.73 -10.61
N VAL A 8 -4.15 8.60 -9.63
CA VAL A 8 -2.95 8.53 -8.80
C VAL A 8 -2.87 7.18 -8.09
N GLU A 9 -3.96 6.71 -7.50
CA GLU A 9 -4.02 5.40 -6.85
C GLU A 9 -3.71 4.27 -7.84
N GLN A 10 -4.30 4.30 -9.04
CA GLN A 10 -4.03 3.31 -10.08
C GLN A 10 -2.57 3.35 -10.55
N TYR A 11 -1.99 4.54 -10.70
CA TYR A 11 -0.59 4.72 -11.07
C TYR A 11 0.34 4.07 -10.04
N ILE A 12 0.09 4.30 -8.74
CA ILE A 12 0.88 3.75 -7.64
C ILE A 12 0.72 2.23 -7.55
N LYS A 13 -0.51 1.70 -7.67
CA LYS A 13 -0.76 0.25 -7.65
C LYS A 13 -0.05 -0.53 -8.76
N LYS A 14 0.17 0.10 -9.92
CA LYS A 14 0.95 -0.50 -11.03
C LYS A 14 2.45 -0.56 -10.73
N LYS A 15 2.94 0.15 -9.71
CA LYS A 15 4.38 0.31 -9.40
C LYS A 15 4.65 -0.05 -7.92
N PRO A 16 4.82 -1.34 -7.59
CA PRO A 16 4.97 -1.80 -6.20
C PRO A 16 6.07 -1.07 -5.41
N PHE A 17 7.20 -0.75 -6.04
CA PHE A 17 8.29 -0.01 -5.39
C PHE A 17 7.86 1.39 -4.91
N LEU A 18 7.02 2.11 -5.67
CA LEU A 18 6.47 3.39 -5.25
C LEU A 18 5.48 3.22 -4.11
N GLN A 19 4.64 2.18 -4.17
CA GLN A 19 3.69 1.89 -3.11
C GLN A 19 4.41 1.61 -1.77
N SER A 20 5.48 0.82 -1.79
CA SER A 20 6.32 0.58 -0.61
C SER A 20 6.99 1.85 -0.10
N ALA A 21 7.60 2.64 -0.98
CA ALA A 21 8.26 3.89 -0.60
C ALA A 21 7.27 4.94 -0.06
N LEU A 22 6.04 4.97 -0.60
CA LEU A 22 4.95 5.82 -0.14
C LEU A 22 4.47 5.39 1.25
N ALA A 23 4.22 4.10 1.46
CA ALA A 23 3.80 3.57 2.75
C ALA A 23 4.85 3.76 3.86
N GLN A 24 6.14 3.80 3.51
CA GLN A 24 7.23 4.08 4.45
C GLN A 24 7.46 5.59 4.69
N GLY A 25 6.77 6.47 3.96
CA GLY A 25 6.96 7.92 4.09
C GLY A 25 8.32 8.44 3.62
N ILE A 26 9.09 7.64 2.87
CA ILE A 26 10.47 7.99 2.44
C ILE A 26 10.51 8.72 1.09
N ILE A 27 9.38 8.78 0.38
CA ILE A 27 9.30 9.34 -0.96
C ILE A 27 9.00 10.85 -0.94
N ASN A 28 9.69 11.62 -1.78
CA ASN A 28 9.40 13.03 -1.96
C ASN A 28 8.15 13.23 -2.84
N LEU A 29 7.03 13.58 -2.22
CA LEU A 29 5.73 13.76 -2.89
C LEU A 29 5.74 14.86 -3.96
N THR A 30 6.46 15.96 -3.72
CA THR A 30 6.51 17.09 -4.67
C THR A 30 7.32 16.73 -5.91
N SER A 31 8.43 16.02 -5.74
CA SER A 31 9.22 15.53 -6.87
C SER A 31 8.42 14.49 -7.66
N LEU A 32 7.76 13.56 -6.97
CA LEU A 32 6.92 12.56 -7.63
C LEU A 32 5.75 13.19 -8.38
N SER A 33 5.10 14.22 -7.83
CA SER A 33 3.95 14.85 -8.47
C SER A 33 4.29 15.41 -9.86
N ARG A 34 5.47 16.01 -10.02
CA ARG A 34 5.95 16.57 -11.29
C ARG A 34 6.24 15.48 -12.32
N ILE A 35 6.74 14.32 -11.88
CA ILE A 35 7.03 13.18 -12.74
C ILE A 35 5.74 12.54 -13.27
N ILE A 36 4.72 12.42 -12.44
CA ILE A 36 3.47 11.73 -12.80
C ILE A 36 2.43 12.64 -13.47
N ASN A 37 2.56 13.96 -13.31
CA ASN A 37 1.62 14.95 -13.84
C ASN A 37 1.33 14.77 -15.34
N PRO A 38 2.31 14.59 -16.24
CA PRO A 38 2.03 14.42 -17.68
C PRO A 38 1.13 13.22 -17.99
N GLU A 39 1.33 12.09 -17.32
CA GLU A 39 0.51 10.88 -17.50
C GLU A 39 -0.91 11.10 -16.95
N ILE A 40 -1.04 11.82 -15.83
CA ILE A 40 -2.34 12.14 -15.23
C ILE A 40 -3.13 13.10 -16.12
N GLU A 41 -2.49 14.14 -16.67
CA GLU A 41 -3.14 15.10 -17.56
C GLU A 41 -3.61 14.43 -18.85
N GLN A 42 -2.80 13.52 -19.41
CA GLN A 42 -3.16 12.73 -20.56
C GLN A 42 -4.40 11.85 -20.29
N GLU A 43 -4.48 11.21 -19.12
CA GLU A 43 -5.60 10.34 -18.78
C GLU A 43 -6.87 11.12 -18.39
N LEU A 44 -6.72 12.32 -17.83
CA LEU A 44 -7.84 13.16 -17.38
C LEU A 44 -8.35 14.11 -18.48
N GLY A 45 -7.55 14.37 -19.51
CA GLY A 45 -7.88 15.24 -20.64
C GLY A 45 -7.90 16.73 -20.30
N LYS A 46 -7.21 17.15 -19.22
CA LYS A 46 -7.14 18.54 -18.77
C LYS A 46 -5.89 18.78 -17.93
N ASP A 47 -5.48 20.04 -17.85
CA ASP A 47 -4.40 20.51 -17.00
C ASP A 47 -4.69 20.23 -15.51
N VAL A 48 -3.67 19.78 -14.79
CA VAL A 48 -3.77 19.41 -13.38
C VAL A 48 -2.68 20.10 -12.58
N ARG A 49 -3.07 20.92 -11.60
CA ARG A 49 -2.12 21.53 -10.68
C ARG A 49 -1.35 20.46 -9.88
N ASN A 50 -0.03 20.57 -9.84
CA ASN A 50 0.85 19.71 -9.04
C ASN A 50 0.39 19.56 -7.58
N GLY A 51 -0.11 20.63 -6.95
CA GLY A 51 -0.63 20.58 -5.58
C GLY A 51 -1.79 19.60 -5.38
N ALA A 52 -2.65 19.41 -6.39
CA ALA A 52 -3.74 18.45 -6.34
C ALA A 52 -3.21 17.01 -6.35
N ILE A 53 -2.15 16.75 -7.11
CA ILE A 53 -1.47 15.45 -7.17
C ILE A 53 -0.74 15.17 -5.85
N VAL A 54 -0.05 16.15 -5.29
CA VAL A 54 0.58 16.03 -3.96
C VAL A 54 -0.45 15.67 -2.89
N MET A 55 -1.62 16.32 -2.90
CA MET A 55 -2.72 16.02 -1.98
C MET A 55 -3.28 14.61 -2.17
N ALA A 56 -3.38 14.13 -3.41
CA ALA A 56 -3.80 12.76 -3.69
C ALA A 56 -2.78 11.73 -3.18
N LEU A 57 -1.48 11.97 -3.43
CA LEU A 57 -0.40 11.11 -2.95
C LEU A 57 -0.32 11.09 -1.42
N LYS A 58 -0.43 12.25 -0.75
CA LYS A 58 -0.41 12.34 0.72
C LYS A 58 -1.55 11.52 1.33
N ARG A 59 -2.77 11.69 0.84
CA ARG A 59 -3.94 10.95 1.31
C ARG A 59 -3.78 9.43 1.13
N LEU A 60 -3.19 9.01 0.00
CA LEU A 60 -2.90 7.60 -0.25
C LEU A 60 -1.84 7.06 0.71
N SER A 61 -0.80 7.85 1.01
CA SER A 61 0.22 7.53 2.01
C SER A 61 -0.40 7.27 3.38
N ASP A 62 -1.25 8.18 3.85
CA ASP A 62 -1.92 8.09 5.15
C ASP A 62 -2.84 6.85 5.24
N ASP A 63 -3.57 6.52 4.16
CA ASP A 63 -4.42 5.32 4.09
C ASP A 63 -3.60 4.01 4.10
N LEU A 64 -2.46 3.98 3.39
CA LEU A 64 -1.57 2.81 3.37
C LEU A 64 -0.98 2.53 4.75
N GLU A 65 -0.52 3.57 5.45
CA GLU A 65 0.00 3.48 6.81
C GLU A 65 -1.08 3.02 7.81
N PHE A 66 -2.27 3.60 7.71
CA PHE A 66 -3.41 3.24 8.55
C PHE A 66 -3.80 1.76 8.39
N ARG A 67 -3.90 1.28 7.13
CA ARG A 67 -4.23 -0.12 6.83
C ARG A 67 -3.17 -1.10 7.33
N ALA A 68 -1.89 -0.77 7.17
CA ALA A 68 -0.80 -1.59 7.69
C ALA A 68 -0.94 -1.76 9.20
N THR A 69 -1.13 -0.65 9.92
CA THR A 69 -1.28 -0.63 11.38
C THR A 69 -2.52 -1.41 11.84
N HIS A 70 -3.68 -1.19 11.21
CA HIS A 70 -4.92 -1.91 11.57
C HIS A 70 -4.82 -3.40 11.31
N LYS A 71 -4.20 -3.81 10.20
CA LYS A 71 -4.00 -5.23 9.89
C LYS A 71 -3.10 -5.90 10.93
N ILE A 72 -2.00 -5.23 11.32
CA ILE A 72 -1.12 -5.71 12.38
C ILE A 72 -1.88 -5.86 13.70
N ILE A 73 -2.59 -4.82 14.15
CA ILE A 73 -3.36 -4.86 15.40
C ILE A 73 -4.40 -5.97 15.38
N LYS A 74 -5.10 -6.16 14.26
CA LYS A 74 -6.10 -7.23 14.12
C LYS A 74 -5.46 -8.62 14.19
N VAL A 75 -4.32 -8.82 13.55
CA VAL A 75 -3.56 -10.08 13.64
C VAL A 75 -3.11 -10.32 15.07
N LEU A 76 -2.53 -9.33 15.73
CA LEU A 76 -2.07 -9.44 17.12
C LEU A 76 -3.23 -9.72 18.10
N LYS A 77 -4.41 -9.14 17.89
CA LYS A 77 -5.60 -9.43 18.71
C LYS A 77 -6.16 -10.84 18.49
N ASN A 78 -6.02 -11.38 17.29
CA ASN A 78 -6.52 -12.72 16.93
C ASN A 78 -5.49 -13.83 17.21
N ILE A 79 -4.24 -13.46 17.43
CA ILE A 79 -3.23 -14.34 18.03
C ILE A 79 -3.70 -14.55 19.47
N GLY A 80 -4.30 -15.72 19.72
CA GLY A 80 -4.55 -16.21 21.07
C GLY A 80 -3.25 -16.56 21.77
N GLU A 81 -3.27 -17.56 22.65
CA GLU A 81 -2.04 -18.02 23.29
C GLU A 81 -1.09 -18.68 22.27
N ILE A 82 0.08 -18.10 22.04
CA ILE A 82 1.12 -18.74 21.22
C ILE A 82 1.83 -19.78 22.09
N THR A 83 1.55 -21.05 21.86
CA THR A 83 2.37 -22.14 22.41
C THR A 83 3.42 -22.56 21.38
N VAL A 84 4.70 -22.32 21.69
CA VAL A 84 5.80 -22.82 20.87
C VAL A 84 6.03 -24.30 21.20
N ARG A 85 5.81 -25.19 20.23
CA ARG A 85 6.20 -26.61 20.34
C ARG A 85 7.40 -26.86 19.42
N SER A 86 8.52 -27.21 20.03
CA SER A 86 9.73 -27.62 19.32
C SER A 86 9.87 -29.14 19.34
N SER A 87 10.59 -29.71 18.37
CA SER A 87 10.91 -31.15 18.31
C SER A 87 9.70 -32.10 18.15
N LEU A 88 8.65 -31.67 17.45
CA LEU A 88 7.55 -32.55 17.03
C LEU A 88 8.09 -33.63 16.08
N THR A 89 7.81 -34.91 16.40
CA THR A 89 8.12 -36.05 15.53
C THR A 89 6.86 -36.87 15.36
N ASP A 90 6.37 -36.97 14.12
CA ASP A 90 5.18 -37.74 13.77
C ASP A 90 5.61 -39.11 13.21
N PHE A 91 4.99 -40.18 13.71
CA PHE A 91 5.13 -41.53 13.16
C PHE A 91 3.77 -42.00 12.66
N THR A 92 3.76 -42.66 11.50
CA THR A 92 2.55 -43.28 10.94
C THR A 92 2.78 -44.77 10.76
N PHE A 93 1.83 -45.58 11.22
CA PHE A 93 1.90 -47.04 11.12
C PHE A 93 0.74 -47.57 10.29
N LEU A 94 0.99 -48.64 9.54
CA LEU A 94 -0.03 -49.35 8.79
C LEU A 94 -0.72 -50.35 9.73
N VAL A 95 -2.05 -50.29 9.81
CA VAL A 95 -2.83 -51.23 10.64
C VAL A 95 -2.91 -52.56 9.89
N SER A 96 -2.54 -53.66 10.57
CA SER A 96 -2.63 -55.04 10.05
C SER A 96 -4.05 -55.58 10.08
#